data_AF-A0A5Q0TE92-F1
#
_entry.id   AF-A0A5Q0TE92-F1
#
_cell.length_a   1.000
_cell.length_b   1.000
_cell.length_c   1.000
_cell.angle_alpha   90.00
_cell.angle_beta   90.00
_cell.angle_gamma   90.00
#
_symmetry.space_group_name_H-M   'P 1'
#
loop_
_entity.id
_entity.type
_entity.pdbx_description
1 polymer ?
#
loop_
_entity_poly.entity_id
_entity_poly.type
_entity_poly.pdbx_seq_one_letter_code
_entity_poly.pdbx_strand_id
1 'polypeptide(L)'
;MKLTDYDEILRQSLTLILDESKWDFACVTTLSEGKEVATPLCFIGPDGEIPAIEFDVFGTPCQRVVKQDDVVYYSDMSEVFVDDSAILSLQVQSYIGMVYYIGGKPLGHVFLMSKKNYNRQAQQQIAWILRWLSLFIGSRVELIQKSCELSEERRMATTDPYWA
;
A
#
# COMPACT_ATOMS: atom_id res chain seq x y z
N MET A 1 17.89 7.99 -10.56
CA MET A 1 17.85 7.58 -9.14
C MET A 1 17.03 6.30 -9.09
N LYS A 2 17.57 5.17 -8.61
CA LYS A 2 16.82 3.89 -8.59
C LYS A 2 15.74 3.97 -7.52
N LEU A 3 14.68 3.16 -7.66
CA LEU A 3 13.56 3.10 -6.70
C LEU A 3 13.95 2.79 -5.24
N THR A 4 15.22 2.49 -4.97
CA THR A 4 15.80 2.04 -3.71
C THR A 4 15.82 3.05 -2.55
N ASP A 5 15.73 4.36 -2.78
CA ASP A 5 15.63 5.34 -1.66
C ASP A 5 14.18 5.51 -1.14
N TYR A 6 13.20 4.92 -1.83
CA TYR A 6 11.77 5.05 -1.50
C TYR A 6 11.33 4.06 -0.43
N ASP A 7 11.96 2.89 -0.42
CA ASP A 7 11.64 1.79 0.47
C ASP A 7 11.85 2.21 1.94
N GLU A 8 12.85 3.04 2.24
CA GLU A 8 13.15 3.43 3.63
C GLU A 8 12.03 4.22 4.29
N ILE A 9 11.48 5.22 3.59
CA ILE A 9 10.46 6.08 4.19
C ILE A 9 9.13 5.34 4.29
N LEU A 10 8.77 4.56 3.28
CA LEU A 10 7.59 3.71 3.34
C LEU A 10 7.74 2.69 4.47
N ARG A 11 8.88 2.01 4.56
CA ARG A 11 9.18 1.05 5.62
C ARG A 11 9.08 1.67 7.00
N GLN A 12 9.76 2.79 7.25
CA GLN A 12 9.68 3.49 8.54
C GLN A 12 8.25 3.91 8.89
N SER A 13 7.49 4.41 7.91
CA SER A 13 6.10 4.82 8.12
C SER A 13 5.22 3.62 8.47
N LEU A 14 5.39 2.49 7.77
CA LEU A 14 4.64 1.26 8.06
C LEU A 14 5.04 0.65 9.40
N THR A 15 6.33 0.56 9.72
CA THR A 15 6.83 0.08 11.00
C THR A 15 6.25 0.89 12.16
N LEU A 16 6.31 2.22 12.08
CA LEU A 16 5.74 3.11 13.10
C LEU A 16 4.25 2.85 13.31
N ILE A 17 3.51 2.62 12.23
CA ILE A 17 2.07 2.35 12.32
C ILE A 17 1.79 1.00 12.97
N LEU A 18 2.59 -0.03 12.68
CA LEU A 18 2.45 -1.33 13.34
C LEU A 18 2.73 -1.22 14.84
N ASP A 19 3.79 -0.51 15.21
CA ASP A 19 4.17 -0.27 16.61
C ASP A 19 3.05 0.44 17.40
N GLU A 20 2.42 1.44 16.80
CA GLU A 20 1.37 2.24 17.46
C GLU A 20 -0.02 1.59 17.41
N SER A 21 -0.36 0.88 16.32
CA SER A 21 -1.71 0.36 16.09
C SER A 21 -1.95 -1.04 16.66
N LYS A 22 -0.89 -1.80 16.96
CA LYS A 22 -0.94 -3.23 17.33
C LYS A 22 -1.51 -4.13 16.24
N TRP A 23 -1.56 -3.67 15.00
CA TRP A 23 -1.82 -4.52 13.84
C TRP A 23 -0.55 -5.31 13.52
N ASP A 24 -0.69 -6.46 12.88
CA ASP A 24 0.42 -7.40 12.70
C ASP A 24 1.16 -7.18 11.37
N PHE A 25 0.45 -6.69 10.35
CA PHE A 25 0.99 -6.54 9.00
C PHE A 25 0.56 -5.23 8.35
N ALA A 26 1.44 -4.65 7.54
CA ALA A 26 1.18 -3.44 6.77
C ALA A 26 1.79 -3.54 5.38
N CYS A 27 1.06 -3.11 4.36
CA CYS A 27 1.53 -3.15 2.99
C CYS A 27 1.10 -1.93 2.18
N VAL A 28 1.99 -1.46 1.31
CA VAL A 28 1.72 -0.48 0.25
C VAL A 28 1.97 -1.15 -1.08
N THR A 29 1.03 -0.99 -2.02
CA THR A 29 1.12 -1.58 -3.37
C THR A 29 0.90 -0.53 -4.44
N THR A 30 1.44 -0.75 -5.64
CA THR A 30 0.95 -0.15 -6.87
C THR A 30 -0.01 -1.09 -7.59
N LEU A 31 -0.92 -0.53 -8.38
CA LEU A 31 -1.87 -1.29 -9.18
C LEU A 31 -1.50 -1.20 -10.67
N SER A 32 -1.71 -2.29 -11.40
CA SER A 32 -1.64 -2.30 -12.86
C SER A 32 -2.71 -1.42 -13.50
N GLU A 33 -2.50 -1.09 -14.77
CA GLU A 33 -3.53 -0.45 -15.60
C GLU A 33 -4.71 -1.42 -15.75
N GLY A 34 -5.83 -1.15 -15.08
CA GLY A 34 -6.99 -2.05 -14.95
C GLY A 34 -7.30 -2.47 -13.50
N LYS A 35 -6.37 -2.25 -12.56
CA LYS A 35 -6.49 -2.56 -11.12
C LYS A 35 -6.69 -4.06 -10.82
N GLU A 36 -6.23 -4.92 -11.71
CA GLU A 36 -6.36 -6.38 -11.58
C GLU A 36 -5.15 -6.99 -10.86
N VAL A 37 -4.00 -6.35 -10.95
CA VAL A 37 -2.76 -6.85 -10.38
C VAL A 37 -2.17 -5.81 -9.44
N ALA A 38 -1.76 -6.25 -8.26
CA ALA A 38 -1.10 -5.43 -7.26
C ALA A 38 0.36 -5.86 -7.08
N THR A 39 1.26 -4.89 -7.18
CA THR A 39 2.70 -5.06 -6.94
C THR A 39 3.04 -4.40 -5.61
N PRO A 40 3.44 -5.15 -4.57
CA PRO A 40 3.86 -4.55 -3.32
C PRO A 40 5.11 -3.68 -3.52
N LEU A 41 5.07 -2.46 -3.00
CA LEU A 41 6.23 -1.60 -2.84
C LEU A 41 6.94 -1.87 -1.52
N CYS A 42 6.18 -2.19 -0.47
CA CYS A 42 6.69 -2.52 0.84
C CYS A 42 5.68 -3.38 1.58
N PHE A 43 6.13 -4.44 2.24
CA PHE A 43 5.29 -5.32 3.04
C PHE A 43 6.01 -5.68 4.33
N ILE A 44 5.48 -5.25 5.47
CA ILE A 44 6.06 -5.46 6.80
C ILE A 44 5.14 -6.35 7.62
N GLY A 45 5.73 -7.32 8.31
CA GLY A 45 5.08 -8.18 9.29
C GLY A 45 5.83 -8.22 10.63
N PRO A 46 5.41 -9.11 11.55
CA PRO A 46 5.97 -9.17 12.90
C PRO A 46 7.46 -9.53 12.94
N ASP A 47 7.91 -10.32 11.97
CA ASP A 47 9.29 -10.82 11.87
C ASP A 47 10.15 -9.97 10.91
N GLY A 48 9.64 -8.81 10.48
CA GLY A 48 10.31 -7.89 9.57
C GLY A 48 9.68 -7.84 8.18
N GLU A 49 10.49 -7.51 7.18
CA GLU A 49 10.03 -7.33 5.80
C GLU A 49 9.66 -8.68 5.15
N ILE A 50 8.48 -8.70 4.53
CA ILE A 50 7.92 -9.84 3.80
C ILE A 50 8.22 -9.64 2.32
N PRO A 51 8.60 -10.69 1.57
CA PRO A 51 8.85 -10.58 0.13
C PRO A 51 7.69 -9.91 -0.62
N ALA A 52 8.02 -8.84 -1.34
CA ALA A 52 7.11 -8.08 -2.19
C ALA A 52 6.84 -8.83 -3.51
N ILE A 53 5.93 -9.79 -3.47
CA ILE A 53 5.53 -10.57 -4.65
C ILE A 53 4.23 -10.01 -5.21
N GLU A 54 4.19 -9.83 -6.52
CA GLU A 54 3.00 -9.42 -7.25
C GLU A 54 1.87 -10.46 -7.15
N PHE A 55 0.63 -10.00 -7.05
CA PHE A 55 -0.53 -10.88 -6.89
C PHE A 55 -1.76 -10.34 -7.62
N ASP A 56 -2.65 -11.26 -8.01
CA ASP A 56 -3.97 -10.95 -8.57
C ASP A 56 -4.88 -10.44 -7.45
N VAL A 57 -5.54 -9.32 -7.70
CA VAL A 57 -6.46 -8.68 -6.77
C VAL A 57 -7.79 -9.45 -6.71
N PHE A 58 -8.17 -10.17 -7.75
CA PHE A 58 -9.42 -10.91 -7.84
C PHE A 58 -9.52 -12.00 -6.76
N GLY A 59 -10.68 -12.07 -6.10
CA GLY A 59 -10.91 -13.04 -5.02
C GLY A 59 -10.22 -12.68 -3.70
N THR A 60 -9.45 -11.59 -3.66
CA THR A 60 -8.82 -11.08 -2.44
C THR A 60 -9.66 -9.95 -1.82
N PRO A 61 -9.41 -9.59 -0.54
CA PRO A 61 -10.02 -8.42 0.10
C PRO A 61 -9.75 -7.12 -0.66
N CYS A 62 -8.58 -7.03 -1.31
CA CYS A 62 -8.14 -5.89 -2.08
C CYS A 62 -9.10 -5.60 -3.25
N GLN A 63 -9.82 -6.60 -3.77
CA GLN A 63 -10.80 -6.42 -4.85
C GLN A 63 -11.88 -5.40 -4.51
N ARG A 64 -12.33 -5.36 -3.26
CA ARG A 64 -13.31 -4.35 -2.84
C ARG A 64 -12.66 -3.01 -2.59
N VAL A 65 -11.45 -2.98 -2.05
CA VAL A 65 -10.69 -1.74 -1.83
C VAL A 65 -10.54 -0.99 -3.14
N VAL A 66 -10.09 -1.65 -4.21
CA VAL A 66 -9.84 -0.98 -5.51
C VAL A 66 -11.11 -0.50 -6.23
N LYS A 67 -12.28 -0.98 -5.80
CA LYS A 67 -13.62 -0.63 -6.31
C LYS A 67 -14.34 0.42 -5.46
N GLN A 68 -13.84 0.72 -4.26
CA GLN A 68 -14.47 1.69 -3.35
C GLN A 68 -13.56 2.90 -3.14
N ASP A 69 -14.16 4.08 -3.01
CA ASP A 69 -13.44 5.34 -2.77
C ASP A 69 -13.24 5.64 -1.28
N ASP A 70 -13.53 4.68 -0.39
CA ASP A 70 -13.41 4.82 1.06
C ASP A 70 -12.74 3.58 1.67
N VAL A 71 -12.47 3.65 2.97
CA VAL A 71 -11.90 2.58 3.77
C VAL A 71 -12.81 1.35 3.76
N VAL A 72 -12.23 0.21 3.39
CA VAL A 72 -12.88 -1.10 3.46
C VAL A 72 -12.35 -1.84 4.68
N TYR A 73 -13.25 -2.39 5.48
CA TYR A 73 -12.91 -3.24 6.61
C TYR A 73 -13.54 -4.61 6.46
N TYR A 74 -12.81 -5.64 6.89
CA TYR A 74 -13.29 -7.00 7.04
C TYR A 74 -12.85 -7.59 8.38
N SER A 75 -13.76 -8.34 9.01
CA SER A 75 -13.47 -9.28 10.10
C SER A 75 -13.65 -10.72 9.60
N ASP A 76 -13.18 -11.67 10.39
CA ASP A 76 -13.37 -13.11 10.17
C ASP A 76 -12.83 -13.55 8.80
N MET A 77 -11.66 -13.01 8.45
CA MET A 77 -11.04 -13.11 7.13
C MET A 77 -10.85 -14.55 6.66
N SER A 78 -10.46 -15.46 7.54
CA SER A 78 -10.31 -16.88 7.23
C SER A 78 -11.62 -17.60 6.89
N GLU A 79 -12.77 -17.05 7.29
CA GLU A 79 -14.09 -17.60 6.95
C GLU A 79 -14.63 -17.01 5.65
N VAL A 80 -14.30 -15.75 5.35
CA VAL A 80 -14.75 -15.04 4.14
C VAL A 80 -13.89 -15.37 2.93
N PHE A 81 -12.58 -15.53 3.13
CA PHE A 81 -11.58 -15.73 2.07
C PHE A 81 -10.88 -17.09 2.24
N VAL A 82 -11.68 -18.15 2.22
CA VAL A 82 -11.21 -19.54 2.45
C VAL A 82 -10.23 -20.06 1.39
N ASP A 83 -10.26 -19.50 0.19
CA ASP A 83 -9.39 -19.91 -0.92
C ASP A 83 -8.12 -19.05 -1.03
N ASP A 84 -8.00 -18.01 -0.19
CA ASP A 84 -6.84 -17.13 -0.18
C ASP A 84 -5.72 -17.71 0.70
N SER A 85 -4.79 -18.41 0.04
CA SER A 85 -3.65 -19.06 0.71
C SER A 85 -2.76 -18.08 1.50
N ALA A 86 -2.68 -16.80 1.10
CA ALA A 86 -1.91 -15.80 1.84
C ALA A 86 -2.60 -15.45 3.16
N ILE A 87 -3.92 -15.23 3.12
CA ILE A 87 -4.71 -14.96 4.33
C ILE A 87 -4.65 -16.12 5.32
N LEU A 88 -4.78 -17.36 4.82
CA LEU A 88 -4.70 -18.56 5.66
C LEU A 88 -3.31 -18.77 6.26
N SER A 89 -2.25 -18.65 5.45
CA SER A 89 -0.88 -18.86 5.92
C SER A 89 -0.43 -17.81 6.94
N LEU A 90 -0.85 -16.56 6.76
CA LEU A 90 -0.58 -15.46 7.70
C LEU A 90 -1.52 -15.46 8.91
N GLN A 91 -2.52 -16.35 8.95
CA GLN A 91 -3.54 -16.46 10.01
C GLN A 91 -4.30 -15.16 10.25
N VAL A 92 -4.56 -14.40 9.18
CA VAL A 92 -5.23 -13.11 9.25
C VAL A 92 -6.70 -13.30 9.63
N GLN A 93 -7.17 -12.48 10.56
CA GLN A 93 -8.56 -12.43 11.04
C GLN A 93 -9.22 -11.10 10.71
N SER A 94 -8.47 -10.00 10.65
CA SER A 94 -9.00 -8.68 10.29
C SER A 94 -8.15 -8.00 9.24
N TYR A 95 -8.82 -7.23 8.38
CA TYR A 95 -8.22 -6.49 7.28
C TYR A 95 -8.83 -5.09 7.21
N ILE A 96 -8.00 -4.09 6.93
CA ILE A 96 -8.46 -2.76 6.57
C ILE A 96 -7.62 -2.21 5.43
N GLY A 97 -8.26 -1.67 4.40
CA GLY A 97 -7.59 -1.21 3.20
C GLY A 97 -8.22 0.03 2.59
N MET A 98 -7.40 0.86 1.94
CA MET A 98 -7.84 2.07 1.25
C MET A 98 -6.96 2.35 0.03
N VAL A 99 -7.57 2.84 -1.04
CA VAL A 99 -6.85 3.35 -2.23
C VAL A 99 -6.15 4.66 -1.90
N TYR A 100 -4.94 4.84 -2.42
CA TYR A 100 -4.28 6.14 -2.44
C TYR A 100 -4.19 6.69 -3.87
N TYR A 101 -4.24 8.01 -3.96
CA TYR A 101 -4.39 8.75 -5.22
C TYR A 101 -3.22 9.69 -5.47
N ILE A 102 -2.91 9.91 -6.74
CA ILE A 102 -1.96 10.91 -7.22
C ILE A 102 -2.62 11.69 -8.35
N GLY A 103 -2.70 13.02 -8.22
CA GLY A 103 -3.38 13.84 -9.22
C GLY A 103 -4.82 13.38 -9.52
N GLY A 104 -5.53 12.82 -8.53
CA GLY A 104 -6.88 12.27 -8.68
C GLY A 104 -6.97 10.88 -9.33
N LYS A 105 -5.84 10.27 -9.73
CA LYS A 105 -5.81 8.91 -10.27
C LYS A 105 -5.46 7.89 -9.18
N PRO A 106 -6.19 6.77 -9.08
CA PRO A 106 -5.86 5.71 -8.14
C PRO A 106 -4.57 5.02 -8.61
N LEU A 107 -3.51 5.10 -7.80
CA LEU A 107 -2.23 4.47 -8.16
C LEU A 107 -2.04 3.11 -7.48
N GLY A 108 -2.64 2.94 -6.31
CA GLY A 108 -2.34 1.80 -5.46
C GLY A 108 -3.27 1.74 -4.26
N HIS A 109 -3.01 0.79 -3.37
CA HIS A 109 -3.72 0.75 -2.10
C HIS A 109 -2.76 0.42 -0.97
N VAL A 110 -3.15 0.90 0.22
CA VAL A 110 -2.50 0.63 1.48
C VAL A 110 -3.45 -0.20 2.34
N PHE A 111 -2.91 -1.22 2.99
CA PHE A 111 -3.70 -2.06 3.87
C PHE A 111 -2.93 -2.50 5.10
N LEU A 112 -3.68 -2.75 6.16
CA LEU A 112 -3.20 -3.39 7.37
C LEU A 112 -3.94 -4.72 7.55
N MET A 113 -3.28 -5.69 8.16
CA MET A 113 -3.89 -6.95 8.58
C MET A 113 -3.54 -7.30 10.02
N SER A 114 -4.40 -8.06 10.66
CA SER A 114 -4.14 -8.59 11.99
C SER A 114 -4.63 -10.01 12.15
N LYS A 115 -3.95 -10.77 12.99
CA LYS A 115 -4.31 -12.11 13.46
C LYS A 115 -5.43 -12.07 14.50
N LYS A 116 -5.91 -10.88 14.90
CA LYS A 116 -6.98 -10.68 15.88
C LYS A 116 -8.17 -9.97 15.23
N ASN A 117 -9.35 -10.20 15.81
CA ASN A 117 -10.53 -9.42 15.51
C ASN A 117 -10.61 -8.16 16.39
N TYR A 118 -11.07 -7.06 15.79
CA TYR A 118 -11.28 -5.79 16.48
C TYR A 118 -12.76 -5.43 16.55
N ASN A 119 -13.16 -4.81 17.66
CA ASN A 119 -14.51 -4.24 17.77
C ASN A 119 -14.65 -2.96 16.92
N ARG A 120 -15.89 -2.53 16.70
CA ARG A 120 -16.20 -1.36 15.86
C ARG A 120 -15.47 -0.08 16.25
N GLN A 121 -15.22 0.14 17.54
CA GLN A 121 -14.53 1.34 18.01
C GLN A 121 -13.05 1.33 17.60
N ALA A 122 -12.36 0.21 17.80
CA ALA A 122 -10.98 0.04 17.37
C ALA A 122 -10.84 0.13 15.83
N GLN A 123 -11.82 -0.42 15.09
CA GLN A 123 -11.89 -0.28 13.63
C GLN A 123 -11.98 1.17 13.18
N GLN A 124 -12.80 1.98 13.85
CA GLN A 124 -12.93 3.41 13.54
C GLN A 124 -11.66 4.21 13.85
N GLN A 125 -10.93 3.85 14.91
CA GLN A 125 -9.68 4.51 15.27
C GLN A 125 -8.59 4.27 14.22
N ILE A 126 -8.41 3.02 13.79
CA ILE A 126 -7.41 2.68 12.78
C ILE A 126 -7.76 3.22 11.38
N ALA A 127 -9.05 3.37 11.06
CA ALA A 127 -9.49 3.95 9.79
C ALA A 127 -8.95 5.38 9.59
N TRP A 128 -8.81 6.18 10.65
CA TRP A 128 -8.21 7.52 10.56
C TRP A 128 -6.72 7.47 10.25
N ILE A 129 -5.99 6.55 10.88
CA ILE A 129 -4.57 6.32 10.61
C ILE A 129 -4.39 5.91 9.15
N LEU A 130 -5.24 5.02 8.65
CA LEU A 130 -5.19 4.55 7.27
C LEU A 130 -5.49 5.68 6.26
N ARG A 131 -6.48 6.55 6.54
CA ARG A 131 -6.76 7.73 5.72
C ARG A 131 -5.61 8.72 5.69
N TRP A 132 -4.99 8.97 6.84
CA TRP A 132 -3.81 9.82 6.90
C TRP A 132 -2.66 9.19 6.10
N LEU A 133 -2.44 7.89 6.26
CA LEU A 133 -1.38 7.16 5.57
C LEU A 133 -1.60 7.15 4.06
N SER A 134 -2.84 7.00 3.56
CA SER A 134 -3.13 7.05 2.13
C SER A 134 -2.82 8.41 1.52
N LEU A 135 -3.15 9.51 2.21
CA LEU A 135 -2.79 10.87 1.80
C LEU A 135 -1.27 11.09 1.82
N PHE A 136 -0.61 10.62 2.88
CA PHE A 136 0.84 10.73 3.04
C PHE A 136 1.57 9.97 1.93
N ILE A 137 1.24 8.69 1.71
CA ILE A 137 1.82 7.85 0.66
C ILE A 137 1.59 8.49 -0.70
N GLY A 138 0.35 8.88 -1.02
CA GLY A 138 0.04 9.52 -2.30
C GLY A 138 0.92 10.75 -2.55
N SER A 139 1.03 11.64 -1.55
CA SER A 139 1.86 12.84 -1.64
C SER A 139 3.35 12.52 -1.82
N ARG A 140 3.86 11.52 -1.10
CA ARG A 140 5.27 11.09 -1.19
C ARG A 140 5.57 10.50 -2.56
N VAL A 141 4.72 9.59 -3.05
CA VAL A 141 4.89 8.96 -4.36
C VAL A 141 4.78 10.01 -5.48
N GLU A 142 3.88 10.98 -5.37
CA GLU A 142 3.75 12.07 -6.35
C GLU A 142 5.00 12.95 -6.40
N LEU A 143 5.51 13.37 -5.24
CA LEU A 143 6.74 14.17 -5.12
C LEU A 143 7.92 13.46 -5.79
N ILE A 144 8.00 12.15 -5.58
CA ILE A 144 9.03 11.29 -6.13
C ILE A 144 8.94 11.22 -7.65
N GLN A 145 7.75 10.94 -8.20
CA GLN A 145 7.56 10.88 -9.66
C GLN A 145 7.97 12.19 -10.33
N LYS A 146 7.51 13.32 -9.80
CA LYS A 146 7.88 14.66 -10.31
C LYS A 146 9.39 14.93 -10.22
N SER A 147 10.04 14.51 -9.13
CA SER A 147 11.49 14.67 -8.99
C SER A 147 12.27 13.84 -10.01
N CYS A 148 11.80 12.62 -10.34
CA CYS A 148 12.41 11.78 -11.37
C CYS A 148 12.27 12.41 -12.75
N GLU A 149 11.06 12.83 -13.12
CA GLU A 149 10.77 13.51 -14.40
C GLU A 149 11.70 14.72 -14.62
N LEU A 150 11.80 15.60 -13.62
CA LEU A 150 12.70 16.77 -13.67
C LEU A 150 14.18 16.38 -13.84
N SER A 151 14.62 15.28 -13.22
CA SER A 151 16.00 14.82 -13.37
C SER A 151 16.30 14.29 -14.78
N GLU A 152 15.31 13.67 -15.42
CA GLU A 152 15.41 13.18 -16.79
C GLU A 152 15.37 14.31 -17.81
N GLU A 153 14.46 15.27 -17.66
CA GLU A 153 14.39 16.47 -18.48
C GLU A 153 15.71 17.26 -18.43
N ARG A 154 16.25 17.45 -17.21
CA ARG A 154 17.56 18.10 -17.03
C ARG A 154 18.68 17.33 -17.73
N ARG A 155 18.67 15.99 -17.66
CA ARG A 155 19.66 15.15 -18.35
C ARG A 155 19.56 15.33 -19.87
N MET A 156 18.35 15.28 -20.44
CA MET A 156 18.12 15.47 -21.87
C MET A 156 18.58 16.85 -22.34
N ALA A 157 18.25 17.90 -21.59
CA ALA A 157 18.67 19.28 -21.88
C ALA A 157 20.19 19.48 -21.80
N THR A 158 20.92 18.64 -21.07
CA THR A 158 22.40 18.72 -21.00
C THR A 158 23.09 17.91 -22.10
N THR A 159 22.38 16.95 -22.71
CA THR A 159 22.91 16.08 -23.79
C THR A 159 22.48 16.49 -25.19
N ASP A 160 21.60 17.48 -25.34
CA ASP A 160 21.11 17.87 -26.66
C ASP A 160 22.13 18.83 -27.34
N PRO A 161 22.61 18.45 -28.55
CA PRO A 161 23.72 19.11 -29.25
C PRO A 161 23.33 20.44 -29.90
N TYR A 162 22.06 20.87 -29.85
CA TYR A 162 21.60 22.09 -30.54
C TYR A 162 21.90 23.39 -29.78
N TRP A 163 22.52 23.35 -28.59
CA TRP A 163 22.94 24.55 -27.83
C TRP A 163 24.40 24.51 -27.35
N ALA A 164 25.25 23.69 -27.96
CA ALA A 164 26.71 23.69 -27.75
C ALA A 164 27.44 24.54 -28.80
#